data_AF-B0S395-F1
#
_entry.id   AF-B0S395-F1
#
_cell.length_a   1.000
_cell.length_b   1.000
_cell.length_c   1.000
_cell.angle_alpha   90.00
_cell.angle_beta   90.00
_cell.angle_gamma   90.00
#
_symmetry.space_group_name_H-M   'P 1'
#
loop_
_entity.id
_entity.type
_entity.pdbx_description
1 polymer ?
#
loop_
_entity_poly.entity_id
_entity_poly.type
_entity_poly.pdbx_seq_one_letter_code
_entity_poly.pdbx_strand_id
1 'polypeptide(L)'
;MEVIYEMKMEADERKKQIRQAAIKVFLDKGFRNTVMNDIMEATGLSRGGLYHHYGSTHEILYDIMLEGNKYREKIIYDEMNKTSQDFSEVLSEIILEKMLYQSDYVSIYAMFLQELNHDDKLKDLYKKLKKSSSDSILMLFDEDVRGELSEAIELITDFINTFILGCEVLNARENFVKNKLALKKMIGIILDNNAK
;
A
#
# COMPACT_ATOMS: atom_id res chain seq x y z
N MET A 1 -29.69 -0.27 15.74
CA MET A 1 -28.83 -0.16 14.53
C MET A 1 -28.04 1.14 14.52
N GLU A 2 -28.66 2.27 14.85
CA GLU A 2 -28.02 3.61 14.95
C GLU A 2 -26.83 3.66 15.94
N VAL A 3 -27.02 3.20 17.19
CA VAL A 3 -25.96 3.17 18.22
C VAL A 3 -24.74 2.32 17.81
N ILE A 4 -24.98 1.17 17.17
CA ILE A 4 -23.90 0.30 16.68
C ILE A 4 -23.15 0.96 15.52
N TYR A 5 -23.86 1.71 14.68
CA TYR A 5 -23.28 2.44 13.56
C TYR A 5 -22.44 3.64 14.05
N GLU A 6 -22.93 4.40 15.02
CA GLU A 6 -22.20 5.50 15.67
C GLU A 6 -20.93 5.01 16.37
N MET A 7 -21.02 3.94 17.18
CA MET A 7 -19.84 3.34 17.82
C MET A 7 -18.80 2.85 16.81
N LYS A 8 -19.25 2.35 15.65
CA LYS A 8 -18.36 1.92 14.56
C LYS A 8 -17.68 3.11 13.88
N MET A 9 -18.41 4.20 13.63
CA MET A 9 -17.83 5.43 13.09
C MET A 9 -16.80 6.04 14.05
N GLU A 10 -17.11 6.12 15.34
CA GLU A 10 -16.16 6.61 16.36
C GLU A 10 -14.90 5.74 16.42
N ALA A 11 -15.04 4.42 16.34
CA ALA A 11 -13.90 3.50 16.30
C ALA A 11 -13.03 3.68 15.03
N ASP A 12 -13.66 3.90 13.88
CA ASP A 12 -12.96 4.10 12.61
C ASP A 12 -12.24 5.46 12.57
N GLU A 13 -12.86 6.53 13.09
CA GLU A 13 -12.22 7.84 13.26
C GLU A 13 -11.05 7.77 14.24
N ARG A 14 -11.21 7.03 15.35
CA ARG A 14 -10.13 6.85 16.33
C ARG A 14 -8.94 6.11 15.73
N LYS A 15 -9.19 5.02 15.01
CA LYS A 15 -8.14 4.30 14.29
C LYS A 15 -7.43 5.20 13.27
N LYS A 16 -8.18 6.02 12.53
CA LYS A 16 -7.60 7.00 11.60
C LYS A 16 -6.68 7.99 12.32
N GLN A 17 -7.10 8.54 13.46
CA GLN A 17 -6.27 9.43 14.28
C GLN A 17 -4.98 8.73 14.72
N ILE A 18 -5.08 7.49 15.22
CA ILE A 18 -3.92 6.71 15.67
C ILE A 18 -2.96 6.44 14.50
N ARG A 19 -3.47 6.02 13.34
CA ARG A 19 -2.65 5.79 12.14
C ARG A 19 -1.91 7.06 11.72
N GLN A 20 -2.59 8.22 11.68
CA GLN A 20 -1.97 9.49 11.31
C GLN A 20 -0.87 9.92 12.28
N ALA A 21 -1.06 9.73 13.59
CA ALA A 21 -0.02 10.00 14.58
C ALA A 21 1.16 9.02 14.42
N ALA A 22 0.87 7.73 14.24
CA ALA A 22 1.89 6.71 14.05
C ALA A 22 2.73 6.94 12.79
N ILE A 23 2.13 7.36 11.67
CA ILE A 23 2.86 7.75 10.45
C ILE A 23 3.93 8.81 10.77
N LYS A 24 3.56 9.86 11.51
CA LYS A 24 4.51 10.92 11.87
C LYS A 24 5.65 10.40 12.74
N VAL A 25 5.33 9.60 13.76
CA VAL A 25 6.33 9.02 14.67
C VAL A 25 7.26 8.06 13.92
N PHE A 26 6.72 7.22 13.05
CA PHE A 26 7.52 6.32 12.23
C PHE A 26 8.46 7.09 11.29
N LEU A 27 7.98 8.13 10.61
CA LEU A 27 8.83 8.95 9.73
C LEU A 27 9.94 9.69 10.48
N ASP A 28 9.68 10.10 11.73
CA ASP A 28 10.66 10.80 12.57
C ASP A 28 11.71 9.85 13.18
N LYS A 29 11.27 8.72 13.77
CA LYS A 29 12.14 7.83 14.55
C LYS A 29 12.61 6.57 13.80
N GLY A 30 11.96 6.25 12.68
CA GLY A 30 12.01 4.93 12.06
C GLY A 30 11.19 3.88 12.82
N PHE A 31 10.76 2.83 12.11
CA PHE A 31 9.90 1.78 12.68
C PHE A 31 10.56 1.06 13.88
N ARG A 32 11.83 0.65 13.76
CA ARG A 32 12.54 -0.10 14.81
C ARG A 32 12.67 0.63 16.14
N ASN A 33 12.76 1.96 16.10
CA ASN A 33 12.93 2.78 17.30
C ASN A 33 11.61 3.31 17.85
N THR A 34 10.48 2.95 17.23
CA THR A 34 9.15 3.38 17.64
C THR A 34 8.53 2.36 18.58
N VAL A 35 8.08 2.81 19.74
CA VAL A 35 7.34 2.01 20.72
C VAL A 35 5.93 2.54 20.90
N MET A 36 5.04 1.73 21.48
CA MET A 36 3.63 2.13 21.71
C MET A 36 3.52 3.44 22.53
N ASN A 37 4.44 3.69 23.46
CA ASN A 37 4.47 4.94 24.23
C ASN A 37 4.63 6.18 23.35
N ASP A 38 5.47 6.13 22.32
CA ASP A 38 5.66 7.27 21.41
C ASP A 38 4.35 7.63 20.71
N ILE A 39 3.57 6.62 20.31
CA ILE A 39 2.29 6.80 19.63
C ILE A 39 1.22 7.28 20.63
N MET A 40 1.25 6.82 21.89
CA MET A 40 0.36 7.37 22.93
C MET A 40 0.62 8.86 23.14
N GLU A 41 1.88 9.26 23.27
CA GLU A 41 2.26 10.67 23.45
C GLU A 41 1.82 11.51 22.25
N ALA A 42 2.03 11.01 21.03
CA ALA A 42 1.62 11.70 19.81
C ALA A 42 0.09 11.79 19.63
N THR A 43 -0.68 10.85 20.17
CA THR A 43 -2.15 10.84 20.07
C THR A 43 -2.85 11.53 21.25
N GLY A 44 -2.16 11.67 22.40
CA GLY A 44 -2.75 12.10 23.66
C GLY A 44 -3.69 11.06 24.30
N LEU A 45 -3.71 9.83 23.79
CA LEU A 45 -4.58 8.77 24.32
C LEU A 45 -3.98 8.14 25.59
N SER A 46 -4.85 7.69 26.48
CA SER A 46 -4.44 6.86 27.60
C SER A 46 -3.93 5.50 27.10
N ARG A 47 -3.19 4.80 27.97
CA ARG A 47 -2.76 3.42 27.70
C ARG A 47 -3.94 2.50 27.34
N GLY A 48 -5.01 2.53 28.13
CA GLY A 48 -6.21 1.75 27.83
C GLY A 48 -6.82 2.12 26.48
N GLY A 49 -6.83 3.42 26.13
CA GLY A 49 -7.38 3.92 24.88
C GLY A 49 -6.63 3.44 23.64
N LEU A 50 -5.29 3.52 23.63
CA LEU A 50 -4.51 3.04 22.48
C LEU A 50 -4.55 1.50 22.37
N TYR A 51 -4.33 0.81 23.49
CA TYR A 51 -4.30 -0.67 23.51
C TYR A 51 -5.67 -1.31 23.25
N HIS A 52 -6.77 -0.57 23.36
CA HIS A 52 -8.09 -1.01 22.92
C HIS A 52 -8.15 -1.21 21.39
N HIS A 53 -7.40 -0.40 20.63
CA HIS A 53 -7.42 -0.46 19.16
C HIS A 53 -6.27 -1.25 18.56
N TYR A 54 -5.08 -1.20 19.16
CA TYR A 54 -3.89 -1.87 18.64
C TYR A 54 -3.02 -2.42 19.76
N GLY A 55 -2.60 -3.68 19.62
CA GLY A 55 -1.70 -4.36 20.57
C GLY A 55 -0.22 -4.08 20.32
N SER A 56 0.17 -3.61 19.13
CA SER A 56 1.57 -3.38 18.75
C SER A 56 1.75 -2.37 17.63
N THR A 57 2.98 -1.84 17.50
CA THR A 57 3.37 -0.98 16.38
C THR A 57 3.28 -1.71 15.04
N HIS A 58 3.54 -3.04 15.00
CA HIS A 58 3.32 -3.87 13.82
C HIS A 58 1.87 -3.88 13.35
N GLU A 59 0.91 -3.96 14.27
CA GLU A 59 -0.52 -3.94 13.92
C GLU A 59 -0.93 -2.58 13.34
N ILE A 60 -0.41 -1.49 13.92
CA ILE A 60 -0.65 -0.14 13.40
C ILE A 60 -0.04 0.01 12.01
N LEU A 61 1.22 -0.40 11.83
CA LEU A 61 1.91 -0.35 10.54
C LEU A 61 1.15 -1.16 9.48
N TYR A 62 0.73 -2.38 9.82
CA TYR A 62 -0.05 -3.22 8.92
C TYR A 62 -1.40 -2.60 8.55
N ASP A 63 -2.10 -1.98 9.51
CA ASP A 63 -3.38 -1.31 9.24
C ASP A 63 -3.21 -0.06 8.34
N ILE A 64 -2.10 0.67 8.47
CA ILE A 64 -1.72 1.74 7.53
C ILE A 64 -1.55 1.16 6.11
N MET A 65 -0.91 0.00 5.98
CA MET A 65 -0.71 -0.64 4.68
C MET A 65 -2.04 -1.10 4.06
N LEU A 66 -2.93 -1.68 4.88
CA LEU A 66 -4.27 -2.10 4.44
C LEU A 66 -5.14 -0.91 4.00
N GLU A 67 -5.10 0.20 4.72
CA GLU A 67 -5.79 1.43 4.32
C GLU A 67 -5.29 1.90 2.94
N GLY A 68 -3.97 1.90 2.73
CA GLY A 68 -3.37 2.21 1.44
C GLY A 68 -3.83 1.26 0.32
N ASN A 69 -3.92 -0.05 0.58
CA ASN A 69 -4.44 -1.02 -0.39
C ASN A 69 -5.89 -0.73 -0.79
N LYS A 70 -6.79 -0.55 0.20
CA LYS A 70 -8.20 -0.30 -0.05
C LYS A 70 -8.45 0.96 -0.88
N TYR A 71 -7.71 2.03 -0.60
CA TYR A 71 -7.79 3.26 -1.39
C TYR A 71 -7.41 3.02 -2.87
N ARG A 72 -6.36 2.23 -3.10
CA ARG A 72 -5.88 1.88 -4.45
C ARG A 72 -6.82 0.93 -5.20
N GLU A 73 -7.34 -0.08 -4.52
CA GLU A 73 -8.33 -1.01 -5.07
C GLU A 73 -9.56 -0.24 -5.57
N LYS A 74 -10.01 0.76 -4.82
CA LYS A 74 -11.10 1.63 -5.25
C LYS A 74 -10.75 2.41 -6.52
N ILE A 75 -9.55 3.00 -6.62
CA ILE A 75 -9.13 3.72 -7.83
C ILE A 75 -9.11 2.79 -9.05
N ILE A 76 -8.50 1.60 -8.91
CA ILE A 76 -8.44 0.60 -10.00
C ILE A 76 -9.86 0.24 -10.44
N TYR A 77 -10.75 -0.05 -9.49
CA TYR A 77 -12.14 -0.36 -9.76
C TYR A 77 -12.88 0.78 -10.47
N ASP A 78 -12.73 2.01 -9.96
CA ASP A 78 -13.39 3.19 -10.53
C ASP A 78 -12.89 3.48 -11.95
N GLU A 79 -11.59 3.30 -12.24
CA GLU A 79 -11.02 3.46 -13.59
C GLU A 79 -11.44 2.34 -14.54
N MET A 80 -11.41 1.07 -14.09
CA MET A 80 -11.86 -0.07 -14.90
C MET A 80 -13.32 0.07 -15.37
N ASN A 81 -14.19 0.67 -14.55
CA ASN A 81 -15.60 0.87 -14.88
C ASN A 81 -15.88 2.08 -15.78
N LYS A 82 -14.91 2.99 -15.99
CA LYS A 82 -15.12 4.22 -16.76
C LYS A 82 -14.90 4.04 -18.27
N THR A 83 -14.26 2.97 -18.72
CA THR A 83 -13.66 2.94 -20.07
C THR A 83 -13.93 1.67 -20.86
N SER A 84 -14.21 1.86 -22.16
CA SER A 84 -14.07 0.89 -23.26
C SER A 84 -12.67 0.93 -23.89
N GLN A 85 -11.67 1.45 -23.16
CA GLN A 85 -10.29 1.60 -23.62
C GLN A 85 -9.47 0.32 -23.43
N ASP A 86 -8.33 0.28 -24.11
CA ASP A 86 -7.32 -0.75 -23.96
C ASP A 86 -6.86 -0.85 -22.50
N PHE A 87 -7.16 -1.99 -21.89
CA PHE A 87 -6.88 -2.30 -20.50
C PHE A 87 -5.37 -2.14 -20.15
N SER A 88 -4.49 -2.45 -21.10
CA SER A 88 -3.03 -2.33 -20.93
C SER A 88 -2.60 -0.86 -20.77
N GLU A 89 -3.23 0.06 -21.50
CA GLU A 89 -2.92 1.48 -21.45
C GLU A 89 -3.33 2.11 -20.11
N VAL A 90 -4.55 1.79 -19.64
CA VAL A 90 -5.07 2.29 -18.36
C VAL A 90 -4.23 1.77 -17.20
N LEU A 91 -3.92 0.46 -17.18
CA LEU A 91 -3.07 -0.11 -16.15
C LEU A 91 -1.65 0.48 -16.17
N SER A 92 -1.09 0.72 -17.36
CA SER A 92 0.23 1.34 -17.48
C SER A 92 0.27 2.72 -16.84
N GLU A 93 -0.79 3.53 -16.97
CA GLU A 93 -0.89 4.83 -16.31
C GLU A 93 -1.00 4.69 -14.79
N ILE A 94 -1.88 3.82 -14.30
CA ILE A 94 -2.06 3.59 -12.86
C ILE A 94 -0.76 3.11 -12.21
N ILE A 95 -0.07 2.16 -12.85
CA ILE A 95 1.20 1.61 -12.36
C ILE A 95 2.27 2.70 -12.33
N LEU A 96 2.39 3.48 -13.40
CA LEU A 96 3.36 4.58 -13.48
C LEU A 96 3.09 5.64 -12.40
N GLU A 97 1.84 6.05 -12.21
CA GLU A 97 1.45 7.00 -11.17
C GLU A 97 1.82 6.46 -9.79
N LYS A 98 1.51 5.18 -9.51
CA LYS A 98 1.86 4.52 -8.25
C LYS A 98 3.37 4.48 -7.99
N MET A 99 4.18 4.21 -9.01
CA MET A 99 5.64 4.18 -8.89
C MET A 99 6.22 5.56 -8.55
N LEU A 100 5.60 6.63 -9.07
CA LEU A 100 6.12 7.98 -8.96
C LEU A 100 5.42 8.83 -7.90
N TYR A 101 4.36 8.33 -7.28
CA TYR A 101 3.62 9.02 -6.23
C TYR A 101 4.52 9.35 -5.04
N GLN A 102 4.33 10.55 -4.49
CA GLN A 102 5.08 11.05 -3.34
C GLN A 102 4.10 11.41 -2.22
N SER A 103 4.23 10.72 -1.10
CA SER A 103 3.46 10.98 0.11
C SER A 103 4.10 10.27 1.31
N ASP A 104 3.73 10.70 2.52
CA ASP A 104 4.11 10.03 3.76
C ASP A 104 3.77 8.53 3.74
N TYR A 105 2.65 8.13 3.12
CA TYR A 105 2.27 6.72 2.99
C TYR A 105 3.26 5.92 2.13
N VAL A 106 3.82 6.52 1.07
CA VAL A 106 4.84 5.87 0.23
C VAL A 106 6.14 5.72 0.99
N SER A 107 6.54 6.75 1.73
CA SER A 107 7.75 6.70 2.58
C SER A 107 7.61 5.64 3.69
N ILE A 108 6.44 5.55 4.32
CA ILE A 108 6.14 4.47 5.29
C ILE A 108 6.14 3.10 4.61
N TYR A 109 5.59 2.96 3.41
CA TYR A 109 5.63 1.68 2.70
C TYR A 109 7.06 1.26 2.35
N ALA A 110 7.90 2.20 1.88
CA ALA A 110 9.32 1.93 1.63
C ALA A 110 10.06 1.52 2.91
N MET A 111 9.75 2.15 4.04
CA MET A 111 10.27 1.75 5.35
C MET A 111 9.83 0.32 5.71
N PHE A 112 8.54 0.00 5.55
CA PHE A 112 8.03 -1.36 5.76
C PHE A 112 8.77 -2.41 4.91
N LEU A 113 9.01 -2.12 3.62
CA LEU A 113 9.74 -3.01 2.71
C LEU A 113 11.21 -3.23 3.14
N GLN A 114 11.90 -2.17 3.58
CA GLN A 114 13.28 -2.26 4.05
C GLN A 114 13.42 -3.12 5.32
N GLU A 115 12.40 -3.09 6.17
CA GLU A 115 12.37 -3.85 7.42
C GLU A 115 12.10 -5.34 7.24
N LEU A 116 11.62 -5.77 6.07
CA LEU A 116 11.28 -7.17 5.83
C LEU A 116 12.46 -8.10 6.06
N ASN A 117 13.70 -7.73 5.75
CA ASN A 117 14.84 -8.64 5.95
C ASN A 117 15.21 -8.86 7.43
N HIS A 118 14.66 -8.07 8.34
CA HIS A 118 15.09 -8.01 9.73
C HIS A 118 13.99 -8.32 10.75
N ASP A 119 12.75 -8.47 10.29
CA ASP A 119 11.59 -8.72 11.15
C ASP A 119 10.66 -9.76 10.52
N ASP A 120 10.68 -11.00 11.05
CA ASP A 120 9.87 -12.10 10.51
C ASP A 120 8.35 -11.86 10.66
N LYS A 121 7.92 -11.10 11.67
CA LYS A 121 6.51 -10.73 11.82
C LYS A 121 6.10 -9.79 10.68
N LEU A 122 6.96 -8.84 10.30
CA LEU A 122 6.71 -7.99 9.11
C LEU A 122 6.74 -8.80 7.82
N LYS A 123 7.63 -9.79 7.66
CA LYS A 123 7.60 -10.71 6.50
C LYS A 123 6.26 -11.41 6.36
N ASP A 124 5.72 -11.92 7.47
CA ASP A 124 4.43 -12.61 7.45
C ASP A 124 3.26 -11.66 7.18
N LEU A 125 3.31 -10.43 7.71
CA LEU A 125 2.34 -9.38 7.38
C LEU A 125 2.43 -8.97 5.90
N TYR A 126 3.63 -8.89 5.34
CA TYR A 126 3.83 -8.61 3.91
C TYR A 126 3.23 -9.70 3.02
N LYS A 127 3.43 -10.98 3.35
CA LYS A 127 2.80 -12.09 2.61
C LYS A 127 1.28 -12.00 2.63
N LYS A 128 0.69 -11.70 3.80
CA LYS A 128 -0.76 -11.50 3.94
C LYS A 128 -1.24 -10.31 3.12
N LEU A 129 -0.51 -9.19 3.16
CA LEU A 129 -0.81 -7.97 2.42
C LEU A 129 -0.78 -8.21 0.91
N LYS A 130 0.31 -8.82 0.40
CA LYS A 130 0.51 -9.16 -1.02
C LYS A 130 -0.63 -10.07 -1.50
N LYS A 131 -0.90 -11.16 -0.76
CA LYS A 131 -1.99 -12.09 -1.09
C LYS A 131 -3.35 -11.40 -1.14
N SER A 132 -3.70 -10.65 -0.10
CA SER A 132 -5.00 -9.97 -0.04
C SER A 132 -5.21 -9.03 -1.22
N SER A 133 -4.19 -8.25 -1.60
CA SER A 133 -4.31 -7.34 -2.75
C SER A 133 -4.33 -8.06 -4.08
N SER A 134 -3.52 -9.11 -4.26
CA SER A 134 -3.57 -9.94 -5.46
C SER A 134 -4.95 -10.56 -5.63
N ASP A 135 -5.50 -11.15 -4.57
CA ASP A 135 -6.83 -11.76 -4.58
C ASP A 135 -7.91 -10.72 -4.95
N SER A 136 -7.85 -9.53 -4.35
CA SER A 136 -8.80 -8.44 -4.64
C SER A 136 -8.74 -7.95 -6.09
N ILE A 137 -7.55 -7.88 -6.69
CA ILE A 137 -7.40 -7.50 -8.10
C ILE A 137 -7.88 -8.63 -9.01
N LEU A 138 -7.51 -9.88 -8.74
CA LEU A 138 -7.91 -11.04 -9.54
C LEU A 138 -9.43 -11.24 -9.55
N MET A 139 -10.12 -10.90 -8.46
CA MET A 139 -11.58 -10.94 -8.38
C MET A 139 -12.29 -9.95 -9.32
N LEU A 140 -11.57 -9.00 -9.92
CA LEU A 140 -12.11 -8.10 -10.95
C LEU A 140 -12.18 -8.76 -12.34
N PHE A 141 -11.59 -9.94 -12.50
CA PHE A 141 -11.49 -10.68 -13.78
C PHE A 141 -12.21 -12.03 -13.70
N ASP A 142 -12.57 -12.53 -14.88
CA ASP A 142 -13.17 -13.86 -15.07
C ASP A 142 -12.22 -14.98 -14.63
N GLU A 143 -12.77 -16.09 -14.14
CA GLU A 143 -11.98 -17.17 -13.51
C GLU A 143 -10.98 -17.84 -14.45
N ASP A 144 -11.29 -17.89 -15.74
CA ASP A 144 -10.48 -18.52 -16.79
C ASP A 144 -9.15 -17.79 -17.05
N VAL A 145 -9.10 -16.47 -16.82
CA VAL A 145 -7.89 -15.65 -17.02
C VAL A 145 -7.07 -15.41 -15.74
N ARG A 146 -7.58 -15.78 -14.56
CA ARG A 146 -6.92 -15.47 -13.26
C ARG A 146 -5.55 -16.12 -13.09
N GLY A 147 -5.31 -17.29 -13.70
CA GLY A 147 -4.04 -18.00 -13.61
C GLY A 147 -2.89 -17.19 -14.20
N GLU A 148 -3.02 -16.80 -15.46
CA GLU A 148 -2.03 -15.98 -16.20
C GLU A 148 -1.86 -14.60 -15.55
N LEU A 149 -2.97 -13.97 -15.15
CA LEU A 149 -2.95 -12.68 -14.45
C LEU A 149 -2.20 -12.72 -13.12
N SER A 150 -2.20 -13.86 -12.41
CA SER A 150 -1.52 -13.98 -11.12
C SER A 150 -0.01 -13.79 -11.24
N GLU A 151 0.61 -14.39 -12.27
CA GLU A 151 2.06 -14.23 -12.53
C GLU A 151 2.39 -12.79 -12.91
N ALA A 152 1.55 -12.18 -13.76
CA ALA A 152 1.67 -10.77 -14.14
C ALA A 152 1.64 -9.84 -12.92
N ILE A 153 0.66 -10.04 -12.02
CA ILE A 153 0.47 -9.23 -10.81
C ILE A 153 1.67 -9.35 -9.88
N GLU A 154 2.23 -10.55 -9.73
CA GLU A 154 3.42 -10.77 -8.92
C GLU A 154 4.62 -9.98 -9.46
N LEU A 155 4.91 -10.12 -10.77
CA LEU A 155 5.99 -9.39 -11.43
C LEU A 155 5.80 -7.87 -11.30
N ILE A 156 4.59 -7.37 -11.60
CA ILE A 156 4.26 -5.93 -11.51
C ILE A 156 4.42 -5.42 -10.07
N THR A 157 4.01 -6.21 -9.07
CA THR A 157 4.15 -5.84 -7.66
C THR A 157 5.61 -5.67 -7.28
N ASP A 158 6.46 -6.64 -7.61
CA ASP A 158 7.89 -6.59 -7.29
C ASP A 158 8.59 -5.47 -8.08
N PHE A 159 8.16 -5.23 -9.31
CA PHE A 159 8.61 -4.12 -10.14
C PHE A 159 8.29 -2.75 -9.50
N ILE A 160 7.03 -2.53 -9.09
CA ILE A 160 6.62 -1.29 -8.43
C ILE A 160 7.41 -1.09 -7.13
N ASN A 161 7.57 -2.14 -6.32
CA ASN A 161 8.30 -2.08 -5.06
C ASN A 161 9.76 -1.67 -5.28
N THR A 162 10.38 -2.16 -6.35
CA THR A 162 11.75 -1.78 -6.73
C THR A 162 11.85 -0.28 -7.05
N PHE A 163 10.88 0.28 -7.76
CA PHE A 163 10.86 1.72 -8.07
C PHE A 163 10.58 2.58 -6.84
N ILE A 164 9.67 2.16 -5.97
CA ILE A 164 9.40 2.86 -4.71
C ILE A 164 10.67 2.90 -3.86
N LEU A 165 11.34 1.76 -3.69
CA LEU A 165 12.61 1.70 -2.97
C LEU A 165 13.69 2.54 -3.66
N GLY A 166 13.81 2.48 -4.98
CA GLY A 166 14.76 3.33 -5.72
C GLY A 166 14.49 4.82 -5.54
N CYS A 167 13.22 5.24 -5.50
CA CYS A 167 12.87 6.63 -5.24
C CYS A 167 13.23 7.06 -3.82
N GLU A 168 12.86 6.27 -2.81
CA GLU A 168 13.00 6.66 -1.40
C GLU A 168 14.42 6.45 -0.85
N VAL A 169 15.17 5.48 -1.39
CA VAL A 169 16.53 5.15 -0.92
C VAL A 169 17.61 5.82 -1.76
N LEU A 170 17.44 5.87 -3.09
CA LEU A 170 18.44 6.41 -4.01
C LEU A 170 18.12 7.84 -4.49
N ASN A 171 17.01 8.42 -4.05
CA ASN A 171 16.49 9.71 -4.54
C ASN A 171 16.30 9.73 -6.07
N ALA A 172 15.95 8.58 -6.67
CA ALA A 172 15.87 8.41 -8.13
C ALA A 172 14.62 9.06 -8.76
N ARG A 173 13.69 9.60 -7.97
CA ARG A 173 12.37 10.06 -8.41
C ARG A 173 12.43 11.08 -9.54
N GLU A 174 13.28 12.10 -9.43
CA GLU A 174 13.42 13.13 -10.47
C GLU A 174 13.87 12.52 -11.81
N ASN A 175 14.79 11.55 -11.77
CA ASN A 175 15.25 10.86 -12.97
C ASN A 175 14.11 10.04 -13.61
N PHE A 176 13.35 9.30 -12.82
CA PHE A 176 12.23 8.52 -13.33
C PHE A 176 11.10 9.39 -13.89
N VAL A 177 10.80 10.53 -13.26
CA VAL A 177 9.83 11.50 -13.78
C VAL A 177 10.25 12.04 -15.15
N LYS A 178 11.54 12.37 -15.33
CA LYS A 178 12.09 12.80 -16.63
C LYS A 178 11.92 11.72 -17.71
N ASN A 179 11.94 10.44 -17.33
CA ASN A 179 11.88 9.29 -18.23
C ASN A 179 10.51 8.58 -18.24
N LYS A 180 9.45 9.22 -17.73
CA LYS A 180 8.14 8.58 -17.50
C LYS A 180 7.51 7.94 -18.74
N LEU A 181 7.73 8.48 -19.93
CA LEU A 181 7.21 7.91 -21.18
C LEU A 181 7.90 6.58 -21.54
N ALA A 182 9.20 6.46 -21.29
CA ALA A 182 9.92 5.21 -21.49
C ALA A 182 9.48 4.15 -20.47
N LEU A 183 9.28 4.58 -19.21
CA LEU A 183 8.75 3.71 -18.16
C LEU A 183 7.34 3.21 -18.49
N LYS A 184 6.44 4.08 -18.96
CA LYS A 184 5.08 3.69 -19.40
C LYS A 184 5.13 2.61 -20.47
N LYS A 185 5.95 2.80 -21.51
CA LYS A 185 6.12 1.81 -22.58
C LYS A 185 6.63 0.46 -22.07
N MET A 186 7.61 0.48 -21.16
CA MET A 186 8.13 -0.74 -20.55
C MET A 186 7.05 -1.48 -19.75
N ILE A 187 6.19 -0.76 -19.00
CA ILE A 187 5.06 -1.35 -18.28
C ILE A 187 4.06 -1.98 -19.26
N GLY A 188 3.72 -1.29 -20.36
CA GLY A 188 2.84 -1.83 -21.38
C GLY A 188 3.37 -3.14 -21.98
N ILE A 189 4.66 -3.21 -22.29
CA ILE A 189 5.30 -4.45 -22.78
C ILE A 189 5.19 -5.58 -21.74
N ILE A 190 5.34 -5.28 -20.45
CA ILE A 190 5.16 -6.29 -19.38
C ILE A 190 3.72 -6.79 -19.37
N LEU A 191 2.73 -5.89 -19.43
CA LEU A 191 1.31 -6.26 -19.43
C LEU A 191 0.95 -7.11 -20.66
N ASP A 192 1.34 -6.68 -21.86
CA ASP A 192 1.01 -7.34 -23.12
C ASP A 192 1.62 -8.76 -23.23
N ASN A 193 2.79 -8.98 -22.61
CA ASN A 193 3.43 -10.29 -22.61
C ASN A 193 2.80 -11.28 -21.63
N ASN A 194 2.05 -10.81 -20.63
CA ASN A 194 1.43 -11.64 -19.60
C ASN A 194 -0.11 -11.69 -19.70
N ALA A 195 -0.71 -11.03 -20.70
CA ALA A 195 -2.16 -11.01 -20.95
C ALA A 195 -2.56 -11.92 -22.15
N LYS A 196 -1.83 -13.01 -22.38
CA LYS A 196 -2.00 -13.93 -23.52
C LYS A 196 -2.46 -15.31 -23.12
#